data_AF-Q8RAV3-F1
#
_entry.id   AF-Q8RAV3-F1
#
_cell.length_a   1.000
_cell.length_b   1.000
_cell.length_c   1.000
_cell.angle_alpha   90.00
_cell.angle_beta   90.00
_cell.angle_gamma   90.00
#
_symmetry.space_group_name_H-M   'P 1'
#
loop_
_entity.id
_entity.type
_entity.pdbx_description
1 polymer ?
#
loop_
_entity_poly.entity_id
_entity_poly.type
_entity_poly.pdbx_seq_one_letter_code
_entity_poly.pdbx_strand_id
1 'polypeptide(L)'
;MLFSSEQVNRGRKIVNTGIVILILLLLGDFTINLISNGIKGLSAEKIIIKGLVLFNIFLYYKGNRIAFKLTMFLLSMVYILISGLLPAYLVWELLRVLNVLDAFGGALYLVILAIIIIAVNILIFKTGFYDDVLAFKNYYQEKIKR
;
A
#
# COMPACT_ATOMS: atom_id res chain seq x y z
N MET A 1 -13.75 6.70 -21.28
CA MET A 1 -14.63 5.94 -20.36
C MET A 1 -15.25 6.95 -19.41
N LEU A 2 -16.58 7.07 -19.39
CA LEU A 2 -17.30 7.83 -18.37
C LEU A 2 -17.46 6.90 -17.16
N PHE A 3 -16.66 7.11 -16.12
CA PHE A 3 -16.79 6.37 -14.88
C PHE A 3 -18.02 6.85 -14.11
N SER A 4 -18.73 5.93 -13.45
CA SER A 4 -19.86 6.30 -12.60
C SER A 4 -19.40 7.08 -11.36
N SER A 5 -20.26 7.94 -10.81
CA SER A 5 -19.99 8.64 -9.55
C SER A 5 -19.74 7.68 -8.39
N GLU A 6 -20.36 6.50 -8.43
CA GLU A 6 -20.18 5.44 -7.44
C GLU A 6 -18.78 4.83 -7.50
N GLN A 7 -18.28 4.50 -8.71
CA GLN A 7 -16.90 4.03 -8.93
C GLN A 7 -15.87 5.06 -8.43
N VAL A 8 -16.09 6.34 -8.72
CA VAL A 8 -15.23 7.44 -8.23
C VAL A 8 -15.23 7.51 -6.70
N ASN A 9 -16.37 7.28 -6.06
CA ASN A 9 -16.47 7.30 -4.60
C ASN A 9 -15.76 6.09 -3.96
N ARG A 10 -15.90 4.90 -4.54
CA ARG A 10 -15.15 3.72 -4.11
C ARG A 10 -13.65 3.90 -4.29
N GLY A 11 -13.21 4.41 -5.45
CA GLY A 11 -11.81 4.76 -5.70
C GLY A 11 -11.26 5.79 -4.70
N ARG A 12 -12.05 6.81 -4.36
CA ARG A 12 -11.69 7.78 -3.31
C ARG A 12 -11.50 7.10 -1.96
N LYS A 13 -12.42 6.23 -1.57
CA LYS A 13 -12.31 5.47 -0.30
C LYS A 13 -11.05 4.62 -0.29
N ILE A 14 -10.79 3.87 -1.36
CA ILE A 14 -9.57 3.06 -1.51
C ILE A 14 -8.32 3.94 -1.32
N VAL A 15 -8.18 5.02 -2.10
CA VAL A 15 -7.03 5.94 -2.01
C VAL A 15 -6.87 6.51 -0.60
N ASN A 16 -7.96 6.95 0.03
CA ASN A 16 -7.90 7.48 1.40
C ASN A 16 -7.47 6.41 2.41
N THR A 17 -7.96 5.18 2.29
CA THR A 17 -7.53 4.05 3.12
C THR A 17 -6.04 3.80 2.95
N GLY A 18 -5.53 3.79 1.72
CA GLY A 18 -4.10 3.66 1.47
C GLY A 18 -3.26 4.79 2.08
N ILE A 19 -3.78 6.04 2.08
CA ILE A 19 -3.10 7.18 2.73
C ILE A 19 -3.05 6.99 4.25
N VAL A 20 -4.15 6.53 4.86
CA VAL A 20 -4.19 6.22 6.29
C VAL A 20 -3.16 5.14 6.62
N ILE A 21 -3.09 4.07 5.82
CA ILE A 21 -2.10 3.01 6.05
C ILE A 21 -0.67 3.54 5.88
N LEU A 22 -0.41 4.37 4.86
CA LEU A 22 0.90 5.00 4.67
C LEU A 22 1.30 5.82 5.92
N ILE A 23 0.39 6.61 6.48
CA ILE A 23 0.63 7.37 7.72
C ILE A 23 0.93 6.41 8.88
N LEU A 24 0.15 5.35 9.04
CA LEU A 24 0.38 4.35 10.09
C LEU A 24 1.74 3.66 9.95
N LEU A 25 2.18 3.35 8.73
CA LEU A 25 3.51 2.78 8.47
C LEU A 25 4.63 3.76 8.84
N LEU A 26 4.48 5.05 8.48
CA LEU A 26 5.47 6.09 8.81
C LEU A 26 5.60 6.29 10.33
N LEU A 27 4.47 6.31 11.04
CA LEU A 27 4.41 6.43 12.49
C LEU A 27 4.92 5.16 13.18
N GLY A 28 4.51 3.98 12.73
CA GLY A 28 4.95 2.70 13.28
C GLY A 28 6.48 2.54 13.18
N ASP A 29 7.05 2.80 12.00
CA ASP A 29 8.50 2.80 11.83
C ASP A 29 9.19 3.87 12.69
N PHE A 30 8.58 5.04 12.88
CA PHE A 30 9.12 6.07 13.78
C PHE A 30 9.15 5.59 15.23
N THR A 31 8.06 5.03 15.72
CA THR A 31 7.93 4.49 17.09
C THR A 31 8.89 3.33 17.32
N ILE A 32 9.00 2.37 16.38
CA ILE A 32 9.92 1.24 16.49
C ILE A 32 11.36 1.73 16.61
N ASN A 33 11.80 2.63 15.72
CA ASN A 33 13.16 3.17 15.77
C ASN A 33 13.45 3.92 17.09
N LEU A 34 12.45 4.62 17.64
CA LEU A 34 12.59 5.35 18.90
C LEU A 34 12.68 4.40 20.10
N ILE A 35 11.88 3.33 20.13
CA ILE A 35 11.90 2.33 21.20
C ILE A 35 13.17 1.47 21.14
N SER A 36 13.56 1.00 19.95
CA SER A 36 14.66 0.03 19.81
C SER A 36 16.04 0.69 19.95
N ASN A 37 16.20 1.90 19.43
CA ASN A 37 17.51 2.55 19.26
C ASN A 37 17.61 3.92 19.97
N GLY A 38 16.54 4.35 20.66
CA GLY A 38 16.47 5.67 21.29
C GLY A 38 16.63 6.82 20.27
N ILE A 39 17.01 8.00 20.77
CA ILE A 39 17.26 9.18 19.93
C ILE A 39 18.40 8.95 18.92
N LYS A 40 19.35 8.05 19.25
CA LYS A 40 20.45 7.68 18.33
C LYS A 40 19.99 6.91 17.09
N GLY A 41 18.81 6.26 17.14
CA GLY A 41 18.19 5.59 16.00
C GLY A 41 17.51 6.53 15.00
N LEU A 42 17.31 7.79 15.40
CA LEU A 42 16.66 8.83 14.60
C LEU A 42 17.71 9.64 13.85
N SER A 43 18.13 9.15 12.69
CA SER A 43 18.94 9.97 11.79
C SER A 43 18.13 11.16 11.28
N ALA A 44 18.75 12.34 11.20
CA ALA A 44 18.13 13.55 10.67
C ALA A 44 17.54 13.32 9.27
N GLU A 45 18.23 12.53 8.44
CA GLU A 45 17.77 12.11 7.11
C GLU A 45 16.42 11.40 7.15
N LYS A 46 16.25 10.40 8.02
CA LYS A 46 14.98 9.66 8.14
C LYS A 46 13.83 10.56 8.57
N ILE A 47 14.09 11.50 9.48
CA ILE A 47 13.09 12.48 9.93
C ILE A 47 12.69 13.39 8.78
N ILE A 48 13.66 13.92 8.03
CA ILE A 48 13.41 14.81 6.89
C ILE A 48 12.59 14.09 5.82
N ILE A 49 12.96 12.86 5.45
CA ILE A 49 12.23 12.07 4.45
C ILE A 49 10.79 11.83 4.90
N LYS A 50 10.56 11.39 6.13
CA LYS A 50 9.21 11.18 6.68
C LYS A 50 8.40 12.48 6.70
N GLY A 51 9.03 13.59 7.10
CA GLY A 51 8.43 14.92 7.08
C GLY A 51 8.02 15.36 5.68
N LEU A 52 8.86 15.13 4.67
CA LEU A 52 8.56 15.41 3.27
C LEU A 52 7.38 14.58 2.75
N VAL A 53 7.29 13.31 3.13
CA VAL A 53 6.16 12.45 2.76
C VAL A 53 4.87 12.96 3.41
N LEU A 54 4.89 13.32 4.70
CA LEU A 54 3.72 13.91 5.38
C LEU A 54 3.30 15.25 4.76
N PHE A 55 4.28 16.10 4.41
CA PHE A 55 4.02 17.36 3.73
C PHE A 55 3.44 17.14 2.33
N ASN A 56 3.88 16.10 1.61
CA ASN A 56 3.29 15.71 0.33
C ASN A 56 1.81 15.32 0.48
N ILE A 57 1.47 14.54 1.50
CA ILE A 57 0.09 14.14 1.81
C ILE A 57 -0.77 15.38 2.11
N PHE A 58 -0.24 16.33 2.87
CA PHE A 58 -0.92 17.60 3.13
C PHE A 58 -1.22 18.37 1.83
N LEU A 59 -0.22 18.51 0.96
CA LEU A 59 -0.38 19.16 -0.34
C LEU A 59 -1.35 18.41 -1.27
N TYR A 60 -1.43 17.08 -1.17
CA TYR A 60 -2.42 16.28 -1.89
C TYR A 60 -3.85 16.70 -1.52
N TYR A 61 -4.16 16.83 -0.22
CA TYR A 61 -5.49 17.27 0.25
C TYR A 61 -5.81 18.72 -0.14
N LYS A 62 -4.80 19.58 -0.29
CA LYS A 62 -4.95 20.94 -0.81
C LYS A 62 -5.24 21.00 -2.32
N GLY A 63 -5.17 19.87 -3.04
CA GLY A 63 -5.41 19.83 -4.48
C GLY A 63 -4.17 20.07 -5.35
N ASN A 64 -2.96 19.94 -4.80
CA ASN A 64 -1.74 20.13 -5.59
C ASN A 64 -1.53 18.96 -6.57
N ARG A 65 -1.34 19.28 -7.85
CA ARG A 65 -1.16 18.32 -8.95
C ARG A 65 0.09 17.44 -8.83
N ILE A 66 1.20 18.01 -8.37
CA ILE A 66 2.47 17.30 -8.21
C ILE A 66 2.37 16.36 -7.02
N ALA A 67 1.83 16.87 -5.91
CA ALA A 67 1.57 16.06 -4.73
C ALA A 67 0.64 14.88 -5.03
N PHE A 68 -0.39 15.09 -5.85
CA PHE A 68 -1.26 14.01 -6.31
C PHE A 68 -0.50 12.90 -7.04
N LYS A 69 0.35 13.23 -8.01
CA LYS A 69 1.13 12.22 -8.74
C LYS A 69 2.06 11.44 -7.80
N LEU A 70 2.74 12.14 -6.89
CA LEU A 70 3.63 11.53 -5.91
C LEU A 70 2.88 10.64 -4.92
N THR A 71 1.74 11.10 -4.40
CA THR A 71 0.88 10.31 -3.50
C THR A 71 0.37 9.06 -4.21
N MET A 72 -0.12 9.15 -5.45
CA MET A 72 -0.56 7.97 -6.21
C MET A 72 0.58 6.98 -6.45
N PHE A 73 1.80 7.47 -6.70
CA PHE A 73 2.98 6.61 -6.83
C PHE A 73 3.31 5.91 -5.51
N LEU A 74 3.40 6.64 -4.39
CA LEU A 74 3.65 6.07 -3.06
C LEU A 74 2.59 5.02 -2.68
N LEU A 75 1.32 5.29 -2.99
CA LEU A 75 0.23 4.36 -2.73
C LEU A 75 0.36 3.06 -3.52
N SER A 76 0.86 3.10 -4.75
CA SER A 76 1.10 1.87 -5.52
C SER A 76 2.09 0.94 -4.81
N MET A 77 3.16 1.50 -4.22
CA MET A 77 4.12 0.74 -3.42
C MET A 77 3.49 0.16 -2.15
N VAL A 78 2.65 0.94 -1.47
CA VAL A 78 1.89 0.49 -0.29
C VAL A 78 0.98 -0.69 -0.64
N TYR A 79 0.27 -0.63 -1.78
CA TYR A 79 -0.62 -1.72 -2.20
C TYR A 79 0.15 -2.98 -2.60
N ILE A 80 1.31 -2.86 -3.28
CA ILE A 80 2.16 -4.02 -3.58
C ILE A 80 2.63 -4.70 -2.28
N LEU A 81 3.05 -3.90 -1.29
CA LEU A 81 3.45 -4.41 0.01
C LEU A 81 2.31 -5.13 0.74
N ILE A 82 1.14 -4.51 0.83
CA ILE A 82 0.04 -5.03 1.65
C ILE A 82 -0.70 -6.16 0.95
N SER A 83 -0.91 -6.07 -0.36
CA SER A 83 -1.68 -7.07 -1.10
C SER A 83 -0.81 -8.21 -1.58
N GLY A 84 0.47 -7.96 -1.91
CA GLY A 84 1.38 -9.01 -2.38
C GLY A 84 2.24 -9.60 -1.26
N LEU A 85 3.10 -8.78 -0.67
CA LEU A 85 4.15 -9.25 0.23
C LEU A 85 3.62 -9.71 1.60
N LEU A 86 2.67 -8.98 2.19
CA LEU A 86 2.14 -9.31 3.51
C LEU A 86 1.42 -10.69 3.53
N PRO A 87 0.51 -11.03 2.61
CA PRO A 87 -0.09 -12.35 2.55
C PRO A 87 0.94 -13.45 2.32
N ALA A 88 1.93 -13.22 1.44
CA ALA A 88 3.01 -14.17 1.21
C ALA A 88 3.81 -14.45 2.49
N TYR A 89 4.15 -13.40 3.24
CA TYR A 89 4.85 -13.51 4.52
C TYR A 89 4.02 -14.25 5.58
N LEU A 90 2.73 -13.93 5.71
CA LEU A 90 1.87 -14.57 6.70
C LEU A 90 1.70 -16.07 6.43
N VAL A 91 1.52 -16.46 5.16
CA VAL A 91 1.41 -17.87 4.81
C VAL A 91 2.74 -18.58 4.99
N TRP A 92 3.85 -17.95 4.61
CA TRP A 92 5.19 -18.50 4.88
C TRP A 92 5.38 -18.83 6.37
N GLU A 93 5.07 -17.89 7.24
CA GLU A 93 5.18 -18.07 8.68
C GLU A 93 4.25 -19.17 9.21
N LEU A 94 3.03 -19.25 8.69
CA LEU A 94 2.07 -20.30 9.02
C LEU A 94 2.60 -21.70 8.64
N LEU A 95 3.18 -21.85 7.44
CA LEU A 95 3.76 -23.11 7.00
C LEU A 95 4.95 -23.54 7.87
N ARG A 96 5.74 -22.57 8.32
CA ARG A 96 6.84 -22.80 9.26
C ARG A 96 6.33 -23.33 10.59
N VAL A 97 5.31 -22.69 11.16
CA VAL A 97 4.71 -23.12 12.44
C VAL A 97 4.07 -24.51 12.34
N LEU A 98 3.45 -24.83 11.21
CA LEU A 98 2.79 -26.13 10.99
C LEU A 98 3.76 -27.25 10.59
N ASN A 99 5.05 -26.98 10.50
CA ASN A 99 6.10 -27.92 10.08
C ASN A 99 5.82 -28.65 8.76
N VAL A 100 4.97 -28.07 7.90
CA VAL A 100 4.64 -28.60 6.57
C VAL A 100 5.89 -28.66 5.69
N LEU A 101 6.83 -27.76 5.96
CA LEU A 101 8.08 -27.61 5.24
C LEU A 101 9.04 -28.78 5.38
N ASP A 102 9.17 -29.29 6.62
CA ASP A 102 9.97 -30.47 6.90
C ASP A 102 9.29 -31.74 6.37
N ALA A 103 7.94 -31.76 6.36
CA ALA A 103 7.15 -32.92 5.96
C ALA A 103 7.10 -33.15 4.45
N PHE A 104 7.14 -32.09 3.63
CA PHE A 104 6.88 -32.21 2.19
C PHE A 104 7.97 -31.64 1.26
N GLY A 105 9.06 -31.10 1.82
CA GLY A 105 10.20 -30.61 1.05
C GLY A 105 9.96 -29.30 0.28
N GLY A 106 11.03 -28.74 -0.28
CA GLY A 106 11.04 -27.37 -0.83
C GLY A 106 10.13 -27.11 -2.04
N ALA A 107 9.62 -28.13 -2.72
CA ALA A 107 8.74 -27.96 -3.88
C ALA A 107 7.38 -27.31 -3.52
N LEU A 108 6.87 -27.55 -2.30
CA LEU A 108 5.61 -26.97 -1.85
C LEU A 108 5.69 -25.46 -1.61
N TYR A 109 6.89 -24.89 -1.42
CA TYR A 109 7.05 -23.43 -1.34
C TYR A 109 6.59 -22.73 -2.62
N LEU A 110 7.01 -23.24 -3.76
CA LEU A 110 6.70 -22.62 -5.05
C LEU A 110 5.21 -22.73 -5.37
N VAL A 111 4.59 -23.87 -5.06
CA VAL A 111 3.17 -24.12 -5.29
C VAL A 111 2.32 -23.21 -4.41
N ILE A 112 2.61 -23.10 -3.12
CA ILE A 112 1.83 -22.27 -2.20
C ILE A 112 2.02 -20.78 -2.52
N LEU A 113 3.24 -20.34 -2.81
CA LEU A 113 3.51 -18.97 -3.24
C LEU A 113 2.71 -18.62 -4.51
N ALA A 114 2.67 -19.53 -5.49
CA ALA A 114 1.89 -19.34 -6.71
C ALA A 114 0.39 -19.23 -6.43
N ILE A 115 -0.16 -20.08 -5.57
CA ILE A 115 -1.59 -20.05 -5.18
C ILE A 115 -1.94 -18.71 -4.51
N ILE A 116 -1.08 -18.19 -3.63
CA ILE A 116 -1.30 -16.89 -2.98
C ILE A 116 -1.33 -15.77 -4.02
N ILE A 117 -0.34 -15.73 -4.91
CA ILE A 117 -0.27 -14.71 -5.97
C ILE A 117 -1.53 -14.77 -6.85
N ILE A 118 -2.00 -15.96 -7.19
CA ILE A 118 -3.23 -16.16 -7.97
C ILE A 118 -4.45 -15.69 -7.18
N ALA A 119 -4.60 -16.10 -5.92
CA ALA A 119 -5.74 -15.75 -5.08
C ALA A 119 -5.84 -14.24 -4.83
N VAL A 120 -4.70 -13.60 -4.53
CA VAL A 120 -4.59 -12.14 -4.39
C VAL A 120 -4.98 -11.44 -5.68
N ASN A 121 -4.43 -11.88 -6.83
CA ASN A 121 -4.78 -11.28 -8.12
C ASN A 121 -6.27 -11.43 -8.42
N ILE A 122 -6.85 -12.62 -8.22
CA ILE A 122 -8.29 -12.85 -8.40
C ILE A 122 -9.10 -11.90 -7.51
N LEU A 123 -8.71 -11.72 -6.25
CA LEU A 123 -9.43 -10.84 -5.32
C LEU A 123 -9.35 -9.36 -5.76
N ILE A 124 -8.19 -8.90 -6.19
CA ILE A 124 -8.00 -7.53 -6.70
C ILE A 124 -8.78 -7.30 -8.01
N PHE A 125 -8.77 -8.27 -8.93
CA PHE A 125 -9.53 -8.18 -10.18
C PHE A 125 -11.04 -8.24 -9.95
N LYS A 126 -11.51 -9.15 -9.10
CA LYS A 126 -12.94 -9.35 -8.82
C LYS A 126 -13.57 -8.15 -8.10
N THR A 127 -12.78 -7.41 -7.33
CA THR A 127 -13.25 -6.20 -6.63
C THR A 127 -13.28 -4.96 -7.51
N GLY A 128 -12.83 -5.03 -8.78
CA GLY A 128 -12.74 -3.86 -9.65
C GLY A 128 -11.77 -2.80 -9.11
N PHE A 129 -10.83 -3.20 -8.24
CA PHE A 129 -9.97 -2.31 -7.48
C PHE A 129 -9.19 -1.34 -8.39
N TYR A 130 -8.61 -1.87 -9.47
CA TYR A 130 -7.87 -1.05 -10.43
C TYR A 130 -8.77 -0.05 -11.17
N ASP A 131 -9.96 -0.47 -11.57
CA ASP A 131 -10.90 0.38 -12.30
C ASP A 131 -11.45 1.49 -11.41
N ASP A 132 -11.77 1.19 -10.15
CA ASP A 132 -12.23 2.19 -9.18
C ASP A 132 -11.11 3.20 -8.86
N VAL A 133 -9.85 2.76 -8.68
CA VAL A 133 -8.70 3.66 -8.46
C VAL A 133 -8.43 4.51 -9.70
N LEU A 134 -8.54 3.94 -10.90
CA LEU A 134 -8.36 4.65 -12.16
C LEU A 134 -9.48 5.69 -12.38
N ALA A 135 -10.72 5.34 -12.04
CA ALA A 135 -11.88 6.25 -12.07
C ALA A 135 -11.63 7.49 -11.21
N PHE A 136 -11.22 7.28 -9.95
CA PHE A 136 -10.91 8.39 -9.05
C PHE A 136 -9.73 9.23 -9.55
N LYS A 137 -8.67 8.60 -10.06
CA LYS A 137 -7.52 9.31 -10.61
C LYS A 137 -7.90 10.25 -11.74
N ASN A 138 -8.71 9.77 -12.69
CA ASN A 138 -9.15 10.56 -13.84
C ASN A 138 -10.06 11.72 -13.40
N TYR A 139 -11.03 11.44 -12.51
CA TYR A 139 -11.90 12.46 -11.93
C TYR A 139 -11.09 13.57 -11.23
N TYR A 140 -10.10 13.20 -10.41
CA TYR A 140 -9.30 14.16 -9.67
C TYR A 140 -8.39 14.98 -10.60
N GLN A 141 -7.86 14.37 -11.66
CA GLN A 141 -7.07 15.07 -12.67
C GLN A 141 -7.88 16.08 -13.47
N GLU A 142 -9.14 15.77 -13.81
CA GLU A 142 -10.04 16.73 -14.44
C GLU A 142 -10.39 17.89 -13.51
N LYS A 143 -10.65 17.60 -12.23
CA LYS A 143 -10.94 18.63 -11.23
C LYS A 143 -9.79 19.61 -11.03
N ILE A 144 -8.54 19.14 -11.08
CA ILE A 144 -7.34 19.98 -10.92
C ILE A 144 -6.99 20.75 -12.21
N LYS A 145 -7.48 20.32 -13.37
CA LYS A 145 -7.27 21.02 -14.65
C LYS A 145 -8.21 22.21 -14.84
N ARG A 146 -9.38 22.19 -14.20
CA ARG A 146 -10.35 23.30 -14.18
C ARG A 146 -9.98 24.30 -13.10
#